data_AF-A0A3S8RWR4-F1
#
_entry.id   AF-A0A3S8RWR4-F1
#
_cell.length_a   1.000
_cell.length_b   1.000
_cell.length_c   1.000
_cell.angle_alpha   90.00
_cell.angle_beta   90.00
_cell.angle_gamma   90.00
#
_symmetry.space_group_name_H-M   'P 1'
#
loop_
_entity.id
_entity.type
_entity.pdbx_description
1 polymer ?
#
loop_
_entity_poly.entity_id
_entity_poly.type
_entity_poly.pdbx_seq_one_letter_code
_entity_poly.pdbx_strand_id
1 'polypeptide(L)'
;MLREELDRLYTDYEEEDLKKIQLSKCISYGDLVMKGIIRDNDKFANTEVIVLSLYRNVLELLDGLYLLVDHNSKSSSIVVLRSLFEASANFSYLLIDHAKIEERANFYYVGFAMEEIKACKKTLSLDRKGILSAEKLQKKIDDHNKNLNGYQQKNYNEWKRQKNKLVKIRNNSDVHSNWYSVFNGPRSLKQLSERVNLKDVYDLIYSNFSLEAHGFVSLDGIRLIEDGGVQFQPLRSIDTLQMPIYLGTRLFSMCTAYLLKTYLKDQLEDFNIFFDEITKYFD
;
A
#
# COMPACT_ATOMS: atom_id res chain seq x y z
N MET A 1 26.36 3.53 1.98
CA MET A 1 26.47 3.38 0.48
C MET A 1 25.25 3.94 -0.24
N LEU A 2 24.02 3.55 0.15
CA LEU A 2 22.79 4.03 -0.50
C LEU A 2 22.57 5.55 -0.35
N ARG A 3 22.98 6.13 0.78
CA ARG A 3 22.89 7.57 1.05
C ARG A 3 23.73 8.42 0.10
N GLU A 4 24.97 7.99 -0.18
CA GLU A 4 25.87 8.74 -1.09
C GLU A 4 25.37 8.77 -2.53
N GLU A 5 24.59 7.77 -2.95
CA GLU A 5 23.92 7.76 -4.25
C GLU A 5 22.73 8.72 -4.27
N LEU A 6 21.98 8.81 -3.16
CA LEU A 6 20.86 9.72 -3.02
C LEU A 6 21.30 11.19 -2.94
N ASP A 7 22.36 11.50 -2.19
CA ASP A 7 22.87 12.88 -2.01
C ASP A 7 23.27 13.52 -3.35
N ARG A 8 23.72 12.73 -4.34
CA ARG A 8 24.06 13.23 -5.68
C ARG A 8 22.86 13.70 -6.50
N LEU A 9 21.65 13.29 -6.14
CA LEU A 9 20.44 13.57 -6.91
C LEU A 9 19.75 14.90 -6.54
N TYR A 10 20.10 15.53 -5.40
CA TYR A 10 19.26 16.60 -4.81
C TYR A 10 20.03 17.83 -4.28
N THR A 11 21.11 18.26 -4.92
CA THR A 11 21.99 19.33 -4.39
C THR A 11 21.44 20.76 -4.39
N ASP A 12 20.38 21.09 -5.15
CA ASP A 12 20.08 22.51 -5.50
C ASP A 12 18.61 22.95 -5.31
N TYR A 13 17.96 22.65 -4.17
CA TYR A 13 16.52 22.93 -3.96
C TYR A 13 16.17 23.88 -2.81
N GLU A 14 15.11 24.67 -2.99
CA GLU A 14 14.53 25.59 -1.99
C GLU A 14 13.62 24.87 -0.97
N GLU A 15 13.32 25.52 0.16
CA GLU A 15 12.64 24.89 1.33
C GLU A 15 11.19 24.41 1.06
N GLU A 16 10.42 25.15 0.26
CA GLU A 16 9.06 24.74 -0.11
C GLU A 16 9.07 23.53 -1.08
N ASP A 17 10.02 23.52 -2.01
CA ASP A 17 10.27 22.40 -2.91
C ASP A 17 10.80 21.18 -2.13
N LEU A 18 11.61 21.41 -1.10
CA LEU A 18 12.17 20.35 -0.26
C LEU A 18 11.08 19.49 0.39
N LYS A 19 9.94 20.07 0.82
CA LYS A 19 8.81 19.31 1.37
C LYS A 19 8.16 18.40 0.33
N LYS A 20 8.06 18.83 -0.93
CA LYS A 20 7.54 17.99 -2.03
C LYS A 20 8.55 16.91 -2.42
N ILE A 21 9.83 17.27 -2.43
CA ILE A 21 10.96 16.38 -2.75
C ILE A 21 11.15 15.27 -1.72
N GLN A 22 10.67 15.42 -0.48
CA GLN A 22 10.72 14.37 0.54
C GLN A 22 10.14 13.04 0.05
N LEU A 23 8.96 13.06 -0.58
CA LEU A 23 8.35 11.84 -1.11
C LEU A 23 9.20 11.26 -2.25
N SER A 24 9.75 12.11 -3.12
CA SER A 24 10.67 11.70 -4.19
C SER A 24 11.95 11.04 -3.67
N LYS A 25 12.54 11.60 -2.61
CA LYS A 25 13.67 11.01 -1.87
C LYS A 25 13.30 9.66 -1.27
N CYS A 26 12.13 9.53 -0.66
CA CYS A 26 11.63 8.25 -0.13
C CYS A 26 11.51 7.19 -1.24
N ILE A 27 10.90 7.54 -2.38
CA ILE A 27 10.75 6.63 -3.52
C ILE A 27 12.11 6.19 -4.04
N SER A 28 13.03 7.14 -4.23
CA SER A 28 14.40 6.87 -4.70
C SER A 28 15.14 5.94 -3.73
N TYR A 29 15.07 6.21 -2.42
CA TYR A 29 15.67 5.35 -1.41
C TYR A 29 15.05 3.94 -1.40
N GLY A 30 13.72 3.84 -1.50
CA GLY A 30 13.01 2.56 -1.56
C GLY A 30 13.43 1.70 -2.75
N ASP A 31 13.60 2.31 -3.93
CA ASP A 31 14.10 1.63 -5.13
C ASP A 31 15.54 1.14 -4.94
N LEU A 32 16.41 1.94 -4.32
CA LEU A 32 17.76 1.52 -3.95
C LEU A 32 17.76 0.33 -2.98
N VAL A 33 16.89 0.34 -1.98
CA VAL A 33 16.73 -0.80 -1.05
C VAL A 33 16.30 -2.06 -1.80
N MET A 34 15.31 -1.96 -2.69
CA MET A 34 14.87 -3.10 -3.50
C MET A 34 16.01 -3.64 -4.38
N LYS A 35 16.74 -2.76 -5.06
CA LYS A 35 17.90 -3.13 -5.89
C LYS A 35 19.01 -3.78 -5.06
N GLY A 36 19.26 -3.29 -3.84
CA GLY A 36 20.20 -3.90 -2.90
C GLY A 36 19.82 -5.34 -2.58
N ILE A 37 18.55 -5.58 -2.21
CA ILE A 37 18.06 -6.94 -1.92
C ILE A 37 18.17 -7.86 -3.14
N ILE A 38 17.89 -7.34 -4.35
CA ILE A 38 18.00 -8.10 -5.60
C ILE A 38 19.44 -8.43 -5.96
N ARG A 39 20.35 -7.48 -5.79
CA ARG A 39 21.78 -7.70 -6.06
C ARG A 39 22.39 -8.74 -5.12
N ASP A 40 21.98 -8.72 -3.85
CA ASP A 40 22.57 -9.57 -2.82
C ASP A 40 21.93 -10.98 -2.78
N ASN A 41 20.95 -11.27 -3.66
CA ASN A 41 20.27 -12.56 -3.77
C ASN A 41 20.23 -13.12 -5.21
N ASP A 42 20.97 -14.19 -5.46
CA ASP A 42 21.01 -14.86 -6.78
C ASP A 42 19.74 -15.66 -7.11
N LYS A 43 18.95 -16.04 -6.09
CA LYS A 43 17.71 -16.80 -6.24
C LYS A 43 16.67 -16.36 -5.23
N PHE A 44 15.49 -16.00 -5.71
CA PHE A 44 14.35 -15.69 -4.88
C PHE A 44 13.44 -16.89 -4.69
N ALA A 45 13.10 -17.23 -3.44
CA ALA A 45 11.96 -18.09 -3.19
C ALA A 45 10.67 -17.27 -3.30
N ASN A 46 9.53 -17.98 -3.30
CA ASN A 46 8.22 -17.33 -3.48
C ASN A 46 7.94 -16.27 -2.40
N THR A 47 8.46 -16.48 -1.18
CA THR A 47 8.31 -15.56 -0.06
C THR A 47 8.91 -14.20 -0.38
N GLU A 48 10.16 -14.14 -0.84
CA GLU A 48 10.85 -12.89 -1.15
C GLU A 48 10.17 -12.18 -2.32
N VAL A 49 9.75 -12.92 -3.35
CA VAL A 49 8.99 -12.34 -4.48
C VAL A 49 7.72 -11.65 -4.00
N ILE A 50 6.97 -12.28 -3.09
CA ILE A 50 5.73 -11.72 -2.53
C ILE A 50 6.03 -10.48 -1.68
N VAL A 51 7.05 -10.55 -0.82
CA VAL A 51 7.46 -9.43 0.03
C VAL A 51 7.88 -8.23 -0.80
N LEU A 52 8.75 -8.44 -1.80
CA LEU A 52 9.21 -7.38 -2.71
C LEU A 52 8.08 -6.83 -3.57
N SER A 53 7.14 -7.67 -4.02
CA SER A 53 5.97 -7.21 -4.77
C SER A 53 5.06 -6.31 -3.94
N LEU A 54 4.83 -6.67 -2.67
CA LEU A 54 4.03 -5.87 -1.75
C LEU A 54 4.73 -4.55 -1.39
N TYR A 55 6.04 -4.56 -1.21
CA TYR A 55 6.81 -3.33 -0.99
C TYR A 55 6.80 -2.44 -2.23
N ARG A 56 6.96 -3.01 -3.43
CA ARG A 56 6.85 -2.27 -4.70
C ARG A 56 5.50 -1.57 -4.82
N ASN A 57 4.41 -2.23 -4.45
CA ASN A 57 3.08 -1.62 -4.43
C ASN A 57 2.98 -0.43 -3.45
N VAL A 58 3.66 -0.49 -2.30
CA VAL A 58 3.79 0.66 -1.38
C VAL A 58 4.51 1.82 -2.08
N LEU A 59 5.61 1.55 -2.81
CA LEU A 59 6.35 2.58 -3.55
C LEU A 59 5.53 3.16 -4.72
N GLU A 60 4.78 2.34 -5.45
CA GLU A 60 3.90 2.82 -6.54
C GLU A 60 2.79 3.74 -6.03
N LEU A 61 2.21 3.42 -4.86
CA LEU A 61 1.21 4.28 -4.22
C LEU A 61 1.84 5.57 -3.66
N LEU A 62 3.08 5.49 -3.17
CA LEU A 62 3.85 6.65 -2.72
C LEU A 62 4.20 7.58 -3.89
N ASP A 63 4.56 7.03 -5.05
CA ASP A 63 4.79 7.77 -6.29
C ASP A 63 3.50 8.43 -6.79
N GLY A 64 2.38 7.70 -6.79
CA GLY A 64 1.07 8.28 -7.07
C GLY A 64 0.72 9.43 -6.12
N LEU A 65 1.07 9.31 -4.85
CA LEU A 65 0.88 10.39 -3.87
C LEU A 65 1.76 11.59 -4.18
N TYR A 66 3.04 11.37 -4.49
CA TYR A 66 4.00 12.40 -4.89
C TYR A 66 3.48 13.20 -6.09
N LEU A 67 3.06 12.54 -7.17
CA LEU A 67 2.54 13.22 -8.37
C LEU A 67 1.33 14.10 -8.07
N LEU A 68 0.45 13.67 -7.17
CA LEU A 68 -0.72 14.44 -6.78
C LEU A 68 -0.36 15.63 -5.89
N VAL A 69 0.61 15.46 -4.98
CA VAL A 69 1.14 16.54 -4.15
C VAL A 69 1.86 17.58 -5.00
N ASP A 70 2.69 17.14 -5.95
CA ASP A 70 3.45 18.01 -6.85
C ASP A 70 2.53 18.91 -7.69
N HIS A 71 1.40 18.36 -8.13
CA HIS A 71 0.36 19.10 -8.86
C HIS A 71 -0.71 19.77 -7.98
N ASN A 72 -0.47 19.88 -6.66
CA ASN A 72 -1.36 20.52 -5.69
C ASN A 72 -2.79 19.95 -5.67
N SER A 73 -2.93 18.64 -5.90
CA SER A 73 -4.21 17.93 -5.98
C SER A 73 -4.57 17.28 -4.64
N LYS A 74 -5.02 18.11 -3.70
CA LYS A 74 -5.34 17.70 -2.32
C LYS A 74 -6.34 16.53 -2.25
N SER A 75 -7.55 16.70 -2.75
CA SER A 75 -8.62 15.70 -2.55
C SER A 75 -8.26 14.34 -3.15
N SER A 76 -7.60 14.35 -4.32
CA SER A 76 -7.09 13.12 -4.94
C SER A 76 -5.93 12.52 -4.14
N SER A 77 -5.04 13.34 -3.59
CA SER A 77 -3.92 12.86 -2.75
C SER A 77 -4.42 12.09 -1.53
N ILE A 78 -5.53 12.54 -0.94
CA ILE A 78 -6.18 11.89 0.21
C ILE A 78 -6.71 10.49 -0.15
N VAL A 79 -7.27 10.32 -1.36
CA VAL A 79 -7.74 9.01 -1.84
C VAL A 79 -6.57 8.05 -2.00
N VAL A 80 -5.47 8.50 -2.62
CA VAL A 80 -4.27 7.67 -2.78
C VAL A 80 -3.63 7.35 -1.43
N LEU A 81 -3.63 8.31 -0.49
CA LEU A 81 -3.10 8.11 0.86
C LEU A 81 -3.85 7.01 1.64
N ARG A 82 -5.17 6.89 1.45
CA ARG A 82 -5.95 5.77 2.03
C ARG A 82 -5.46 4.43 1.50
N SER A 83 -5.26 4.33 0.19
CA SER A 83 -4.72 3.12 -0.44
C SER A 83 -3.29 2.83 0.02
N LEU A 84 -2.44 3.85 0.12
CA LEU A 84 -1.08 3.73 0.64
C LEU A 84 -1.07 3.21 2.08
N PHE A 85 -1.96 3.71 2.93
CA PHE A 85 -2.15 3.24 4.30
C PHE A 85 -2.53 1.76 4.35
N GLU A 86 -3.54 1.36 3.57
CA GLU A 86 -3.96 -0.04 3.51
C GLU A 86 -2.81 -0.95 3.05
N ALA A 87 -2.10 -0.57 1.98
CA ALA A 87 -0.94 -1.32 1.49
C ALA A 87 0.17 -1.43 2.56
N SER A 88 0.47 -0.33 3.25
CA SER A 88 1.49 -0.27 4.30
C SER A 88 1.14 -1.11 5.52
N ALA A 89 -0.15 -1.13 5.92
CA ALA A 89 -0.62 -1.97 7.02
C ALA A 89 -0.54 -3.47 6.67
N ASN A 90 -0.93 -3.83 5.44
CA ASN A 90 -0.79 -5.19 4.92
C ASN A 90 0.68 -5.63 4.88
N PHE A 91 1.56 -4.80 4.33
CA PHE A 91 2.98 -5.07 4.24
C PHE A 91 3.63 -5.21 5.63
N SER A 92 3.31 -4.30 6.56
CA SER A 92 3.84 -4.36 7.92
C SER A 92 3.37 -5.61 8.65
N TYR A 93 2.11 -6.02 8.45
CA TYR A 93 1.60 -7.25 9.04
C TYR A 93 2.27 -8.51 8.46
N LEU A 94 2.70 -8.49 7.21
CA LEU A 94 3.49 -9.57 6.63
C LEU A 94 4.79 -9.78 7.44
N LEU A 95 5.51 -8.69 7.73
CA LEU A 95 6.87 -8.72 8.27
C LEU A 95 6.98 -8.58 9.80
N ILE A 96 5.93 -8.18 10.52
CA ILE A 96 5.99 -7.89 11.97
C ILE A 96 6.42 -9.10 12.84
N ASP A 97 6.27 -10.33 12.34
CA ASP A 97 6.68 -11.55 13.04
C ASP A 97 7.52 -12.40 12.09
N HIS A 98 8.85 -12.36 12.27
CA HIS A 98 9.80 -13.04 11.39
C HIS A 98 9.54 -14.54 11.26
N ALA A 99 9.05 -15.20 12.31
CA ALA A 99 8.75 -16.63 12.29
C ALA A 99 7.54 -16.98 11.41
N LYS A 100 6.74 -15.99 11.00
CA LYS A 100 5.50 -16.17 10.24
C LYS A 100 5.56 -15.59 8.82
N ILE A 101 6.69 -15.04 8.39
CA ILE A 101 6.80 -14.36 7.09
C ILE A 101 6.43 -15.32 5.95
N GLU A 102 7.04 -16.51 5.90
CA GLU A 102 6.77 -17.51 4.86
C GLU A 102 5.29 -17.95 4.87
N GLU A 103 4.76 -18.25 6.06
CA GLU A 103 3.36 -18.63 6.24
C GLU A 103 2.42 -17.53 5.72
N ARG A 104 2.63 -16.27 6.13
CA ARG A 104 1.81 -15.13 5.73
C ARG A 104 1.94 -14.82 4.24
N ALA A 105 3.14 -14.92 3.67
CA ALA A 105 3.36 -14.74 2.23
C ALA A 105 2.56 -15.77 1.43
N ASN A 106 2.61 -17.04 1.82
CA ASN A 106 1.82 -18.10 1.18
C ASN A 106 0.32 -17.81 1.25
N PHE A 107 -0.20 -17.32 2.39
CA PHE A 107 -1.62 -16.97 2.50
C PHE A 107 -2.01 -15.72 1.71
N TYR A 108 -1.12 -14.74 1.64
CA TYR A 108 -1.30 -13.62 0.73
C TYR A 108 -1.43 -14.13 -0.71
N TYR A 109 -0.53 -15.01 -1.15
CA TYR A 109 -0.59 -15.59 -2.50
C TYR A 109 -1.88 -16.34 -2.77
N VAL A 110 -2.34 -17.16 -1.82
CA VAL A 110 -3.63 -17.86 -1.95
C VAL A 110 -4.79 -16.87 -2.09
N GLY A 111 -4.81 -15.81 -1.27
CA GLY A 111 -5.83 -14.76 -1.36
C GLY A 111 -5.80 -14.05 -2.73
N PHE A 112 -4.62 -13.66 -3.19
CA PHE A 112 -4.39 -13.06 -4.50
C PHE A 112 -4.89 -13.96 -5.64
N ALA A 113 -4.46 -15.22 -5.69
CA ALA A 113 -4.85 -16.16 -6.74
C ALA A 113 -6.38 -16.36 -6.77
N MET A 114 -7.04 -16.40 -5.62
CA MET A 114 -8.48 -16.55 -5.52
C MET A 114 -9.24 -15.33 -6.05
N GLU A 115 -8.81 -14.11 -5.70
CA GLU A 115 -9.44 -12.89 -6.21
C GLU A 115 -9.20 -12.71 -7.72
N GLU A 116 -8.00 -13.06 -8.21
CA GLU A 116 -7.70 -13.08 -9.65
C GLU A 116 -8.58 -14.05 -10.43
N ILE A 117 -8.74 -15.29 -9.93
CA ILE A 117 -9.66 -16.28 -10.53
C ILE A 117 -11.08 -15.73 -10.55
N LYS A 118 -11.54 -15.12 -9.44
CA LYS A 118 -12.89 -14.54 -9.33
C LYS A 118 -13.09 -13.41 -10.34
N ALA A 119 -12.13 -12.49 -10.45
CA ALA A 119 -12.16 -11.39 -11.40
C ALA A 119 -12.18 -11.89 -12.85
N CYS A 120 -11.31 -12.84 -13.20
CA CYS A 120 -11.28 -13.44 -14.55
C CYS A 120 -12.61 -14.11 -14.91
N LYS A 121 -13.19 -14.91 -14.00
CA LYS A 121 -14.49 -15.56 -14.20
C LYS A 121 -15.62 -14.55 -14.39
N LYS A 122 -15.65 -13.49 -13.56
CA LYS A 122 -16.63 -12.41 -13.70
C LYS A 122 -16.52 -11.73 -15.06
N THR A 123 -15.29 -11.43 -15.51
CA THR A 123 -15.06 -10.83 -16.83
C THR A 123 -15.50 -11.75 -17.97
N LEU A 124 -15.18 -13.05 -17.91
CA LEU A 124 -15.62 -14.04 -18.89
C LEU A 124 -17.15 -14.15 -18.96
N SER A 125 -17.85 -13.99 -17.84
CA SER A 125 -19.33 -14.03 -17.82
C SER A 125 -20.02 -12.80 -18.41
N LEU A 126 -19.30 -11.68 -18.62
CA LEU A 126 -19.92 -10.41 -18.99
C LEU A 126 -20.19 -10.23 -20.51
N ASP A 127 -19.95 -11.24 -21.35
CA ASP A 127 -20.07 -11.20 -22.83
C ASP A 127 -19.57 -9.88 -23.46
N ARG A 128 -18.47 -9.32 -22.91
CA ARG A 128 -17.83 -8.11 -23.42
C ARG A 128 -16.85 -8.50 -24.51
N LYS A 129 -17.38 -8.84 -25.69
CA LYS A 129 -16.56 -9.07 -26.89
C LYS A 129 -15.62 -7.87 -27.12
N GLY A 130 -14.31 -8.12 -27.14
CA GLY A 130 -13.31 -7.18 -27.66
C GLY A 130 -12.41 -6.44 -26.65
N ILE A 131 -12.67 -6.47 -25.34
CA ILE A 131 -11.82 -5.72 -24.37
C ILE A 131 -10.65 -6.58 -23.85
N LEU A 132 -10.87 -7.88 -23.63
CA LEU A 132 -9.87 -8.82 -23.12
C LEU A 132 -9.97 -10.16 -23.84
N SER A 133 -8.82 -10.78 -24.15
CA SER A 133 -8.78 -12.11 -24.77
C SER A 133 -9.26 -13.17 -23.77
N ALA A 134 -10.35 -13.86 -24.11
CA ALA A 134 -10.90 -14.94 -23.29
C ALA A 134 -9.88 -16.06 -23.05
N GLU A 135 -9.03 -16.36 -24.03
CA GLU A 135 -7.95 -17.33 -23.92
C GLU A 135 -6.91 -16.91 -22.88
N LYS A 136 -6.49 -15.64 -22.87
CA LYS A 136 -5.55 -15.12 -21.85
C LYS A 136 -6.14 -15.21 -20.44
N LEU A 137 -7.43 -14.90 -20.29
CA LEU A 137 -8.12 -14.99 -19.00
C LEU A 137 -8.23 -16.44 -18.53
N GLN A 138 -8.58 -17.36 -19.43
CA GLN A 138 -8.67 -18.78 -19.10
C GLN A 138 -7.31 -19.37 -18.72
N LYS A 139 -6.26 -19.05 -19.49
CA LYS A 139 -4.88 -19.45 -19.15
C LYS A 139 -4.47 -18.97 -17.76
N LYS A 140 -4.80 -17.72 -17.42
CA LYS A 140 -4.52 -17.16 -16.08
C LYS A 140 -5.25 -17.94 -14.97
N ILE A 141 -6.51 -18.30 -15.20
CA ILE A 141 -7.28 -19.15 -14.27
C ILE A 141 -6.59 -20.52 -14.10
N ASP A 142 -6.18 -21.14 -15.20
CA ASP A 142 -5.56 -22.47 -15.20
C ASP A 142 -4.21 -22.47 -14.50
N ASP A 143 -3.37 -21.45 -14.73
CA ASP A 143 -2.09 -21.27 -14.06
C ASP A 143 -2.25 -21.11 -12.54
N HIS A 144 -3.21 -20.28 -12.10
CA HIS A 144 -3.51 -20.13 -10.67
C HIS A 144 -4.05 -21.44 -10.07
N ASN A 145 -4.97 -22.14 -10.74
CA ASN A 145 -5.49 -23.42 -10.28
C ASN A 145 -4.39 -24.49 -10.18
N LYS A 146 -3.47 -24.54 -11.13
CA LYS A 146 -2.31 -25.44 -11.11
C LYS A 146 -1.45 -25.19 -9.87
N ASN A 147 -1.16 -23.92 -9.56
CA ASN A 147 -0.37 -23.55 -8.39
C ASN A 147 -1.10 -23.86 -7.07
N LEU A 148 -2.40 -23.54 -7.00
CA LEU A 148 -3.25 -23.82 -5.83
C LEU A 148 -3.37 -25.32 -5.59
N ASN A 149 -3.57 -26.13 -6.63
CA ASN A 149 -3.69 -27.59 -6.52
C ASN A 149 -2.34 -28.32 -6.40
N GLY A 150 -1.24 -27.60 -6.66
CA GLY A 150 0.13 -28.10 -6.55
C GLY A 150 0.76 -27.70 -5.23
N TYR A 151 1.82 -26.90 -5.30
CA TYR A 151 2.65 -26.57 -4.14
C TYR A 151 1.92 -25.79 -3.03
N GLN A 152 0.80 -25.12 -3.34
CA GLN A 152 0.00 -24.38 -2.36
C GLN A 152 -1.20 -25.16 -1.79
N GLN A 153 -1.38 -26.43 -2.15
CA GLN A 153 -2.61 -27.19 -1.84
C GLN A 153 -2.93 -27.23 -0.35
N LYS A 154 -1.92 -27.38 0.51
CA LYS A 154 -2.08 -27.35 1.97
C LYS A 154 -2.62 -25.98 2.44
N ASN A 155 -2.01 -24.89 1.97
CA ASN A 155 -2.38 -23.53 2.36
C ASN A 155 -3.76 -23.15 1.80
N TYR A 156 -4.07 -23.59 0.59
CA TYR A 156 -5.38 -23.40 -0.04
C TYR A 156 -6.50 -24.11 0.75
N ASN A 157 -6.29 -25.37 1.14
CA ASN A 157 -7.27 -26.12 1.94
C ASN A 157 -7.52 -25.45 3.31
N GLU A 158 -6.47 -24.96 3.95
CA GLU A 158 -6.61 -24.27 5.23
C GLU A 158 -7.30 -22.91 5.09
N TRP A 159 -6.95 -22.14 4.06
CA TRP A 159 -7.66 -20.90 3.72
C TRP A 159 -9.16 -21.16 3.50
N LYS A 160 -9.51 -22.22 2.74
CA LYS A 160 -10.90 -22.62 2.49
C LYS A 160 -11.62 -22.98 3.78
N ARG A 161 -10.96 -23.71 4.68
CA ARG A 161 -11.49 -24.07 6.01
C ARG A 161 -11.84 -22.83 6.83
N GLN A 162 -10.93 -21.86 6.90
CA GLN A 162 -11.12 -20.63 7.67
C GLN A 162 -12.17 -19.71 7.04
N LYS A 163 -12.16 -19.56 5.71
CA LYS A 163 -13.20 -18.81 4.99
C LYS A 163 -14.59 -19.38 5.25
N ASN A 164 -14.74 -20.71 5.21
CA ASN A 164 -16.01 -21.36 5.51
C ASN A 164 -16.49 -21.09 6.95
N LYS A 165 -15.58 -20.99 7.92
CA LYS A 165 -15.93 -20.58 9.29
C LYS A 165 -16.43 -19.14 9.33
N LEU A 166 -15.76 -18.22 8.63
CA LEU A 166 -16.16 -16.82 8.55
C LEU A 166 -17.53 -16.63 7.91
N VAL A 167 -17.80 -17.33 6.80
CA VAL A 167 -19.10 -17.34 6.12
C VAL A 167 -20.21 -17.81 7.07
N LYS A 168 -19.98 -18.88 7.82
CA LYS A 168 -20.93 -19.39 8.83
C LYS A 168 -21.19 -18.40 9.95
N ILE A 169 -20.16 -17.74 10.47
CA ILE A 169 -20.31 -16.76 11.57
C ILE A 169 -21.08 -15.52 11.10
N ARG A 170 -20.85 -15.07 9.86
CA ARG A 170 -21.43 -13.83 9.33
C ARG A 170 -22.74 -14.03 8.58
N ASN A 171 -23.21 -15.28 8.42
CA ASN A 171 -24.38 -15.63 7.59
C ASN A 171 -24.37 -14.99 6.20
N ASN A 172 -23.20 -14.87 5.59
CA ASN A 172 -23.04 -14.22 4.30
C ASN A 172 -21.98 -14.95 3.45
N SER A 173 -22.38 -15.45 2.28
CA SER A 173 -21.52 -16.16 1.33
C SER A 173 -20.49 -15.25 0.65
N ASP A 174 -20.77 -13.95 0.58
CA ASP A 174 -19.92 -12.92 -0.04
C ASP A 174 -18.94 -12.27 0.94
N VAL A 175 -18.70 -12.90 2.09
CA VAL A 175 -17.67 -12.43 3.01
C VAL A 175 -16.32 -12.43 2.29
N HIS A 176 -15.86 -11.22 1.96
CA HIS A 176 -14.49 -10.98 1.54
C HIS A 176 -13.60 -11.31 2.73
N SER A 177 -12.85 -12.40 2.62
CA SER A 177 -11.85 -12.75 3.62
C SER A 177 -10.57 -12.07 3.22
N ASN A 178 -10.27 -10.92 3.84
CA ASN A 178 -8.95 -10.32 3.73
C ASN A 178 -7.90 -11.39 4.09
N TRP A 179 -6.80 -11.45 3.34
CA TRP A 179 -5.81 -12.53 3.51
C TRP A 179 -5.26 -12.59 4.94
N TYR A 180 -5.15 -11.44 5.60
CA TYR A 180 -4.70 -11.31 6.97
C TYR A 180 -5.72 -11.79 8.02
N SER A 181 -6.98 -12.02 7.66
CA SER A 181 -8.03 -12.52 8.56
C SER A 181 -7.95 -14.04 8.83
N VAL A 182 -7.11 -14.75 8.08
CA VAL A 182 -6.90 -16.19 8.24
C VAL A 182 -5.97 -16.42 9.45
N PHE A 183 -6.06 -17.59 10.11
CA PHE A 183 -5.24 -17.97 11.29
C PHE A 183 -5.38 -17.10 12.54
N ASN A 184 -6.62 -16.75 12.91
CA ASN A 184 -6.87 -15.84 14.04
C ASN A 184 -6.18 -14.47 13.86
N GLY A 185 -5.88 -14.09 12.62
CA GLY A 185 -5.40 -12.76 12.31
C GLY A 185 -6.50 -11.70 12.39
N PRO A 186 -6.15 -10.42 12.16
CA PRO A 186 -7.08 -9.30 12.28
C PRO A 186 -8.31 -9.45 11.39
N ARG A 187 -9.51 -9.12 11.89
CA ARG A 187 -10.78 -9.33 11.16
C ARG A 187 -11.29 -8.09 10.41
N SER A 188 -10.60 -6.97 10.58
CA SER A 188 -10.89 -5.69 9.95
C SER A 188 -9.60 -4.90 9.75
N LEU A 189 -9.65 -3.88 8.91
CA LEU A 189 -8.53 -2.96 8.72
C LEU A 189 -8.16 -2.23 10.02
N LYS A 190 -9.15 -1.90 10.87
CA LYS A 190 -8.90 -1.32 12.20
C LYS A 190 -8.12 -2.26 13.12
N GLN A 191 -8.51 -3.53 13.18
CA GLN A 191 -7.75 -4.51 13.97
C GLN A 191 -6.35 -4.75 13.39
N LEU A 192 -6.23 -4.67 12.05
CA LEU A 192 -4.93 -4.78 11.39
C LEU A 192 -4.03 -3.61 11.80
N SER A 193 -4.54 -2.38 11.74
CA SER A 193 -3.80 -1.18 12.13
C SER A 193 -3.41 -1.19 13.60
N GLU A 194 -4.29 -1.65 14.50
CA GLU A 194 -3.95 -1.90 15.91
C GLU A 194 -2.80 -2.91 16.05
N ARG A 195 -2.84 -4.00 15.27
CA ARG A 195 -1.81 -5.05 15.33
C ARG A 195 -0.43 -4.57 14.86
N VAL A 196 -0.38 -3.62 13.94
CA VAL A 196 0.86 -3.06 13.37
C VAL A 196 1.22 -1.67 13.92
N ASN A 197 0.57 -1.25 15.01
CA ASN A 197 0.79 0.04 15.67
C ASN A 197 0.56 1.27 14.77
N LEU A 198 -0.53 1.25 13.99
CA LEU A 198 -0.99 2.33 13.12
C LEU A 198 -2.44 2.75 13.40
N LYS A 199 -2.93 2.53 14.63
CA LYS A 199 -4.32 2.86 15.00
C LYS A 199 -4.58 4.37 14.90
N ASP A 200 -3.61 5.18 15.31
CA ASP A 200 -3.68 6.65 15.21
C ASP A 200 -3.81 7.12 13.75
N VAL A 201 -3.02 6.53 12.84
CA VAL A 201 -3.11 6.81 11.41
C VAL A 201 -4.46 6.36 10.84
N TYR A 202 -4.95 5.19 11.27
CA TYR A 202 -6.29 4.72 10.91
C TYR A 202 -7.37 5.71 11.36
N ASP A 203 -7.33 6.15 12.61
CA ASP A 203 -8.34 7.06 13.15
C ASP A 203 -8.30 8.40 12.40
N LEU A 204 -7.11 8.92 12.07
CA LEU A 204 -6.97 10.15 11.27
C LEU A 204 -7.53 9.99 9.85
N ILE A 205 -7.18 8.90 9.17
CA ILE A 205 -7.59 8.65 7.77
C ILE A 205 -9.09 8.31 7.67
N TYR A 206 -9.65 7.58 8.62
CA TYR A 206 -11.05 7.14 8.56
C TYR A 206 -12.01 8.02 9.34
N SER A 207 -11.55 9.01 10.11
CA SER A 207 -12.39 10.12 10.58
C SER A 207 -12.54 11.16 9.47
N ASN A 208 -11.61 12.11 9.39
CA ASN A 208 -11.71 13.32 8.58
C ASN A 208 -11.74 13.03 7.07
N PHE A 209 -10.91 12.10 6.59
CA PHE A 209 -10.79 11.84 5.16
C PHE A 209 -11.82 10.86 4.59
N SER A 210 -12.62 10.23 5.44
CA SER A 210 -13.76 9.42 4.97
C SER A 210 -14.83 10.28 4.31
N LEU A 211 -15.05 11.50 4.82
CA LEU A 211 -15.98 12.47 4.24
C LEU A 211 -15.52 12.92 2.85
N GLU A 212 -14.21 13.11 2.67
CA GLU A 212 -13.60 13.48 1.39
C GLU A 212 -13.67 12.38 0.35
N ALA A 213 -13.35 11.14 0.73
CA ALA A 213 -13.48 9.99 -0.18
C ALA A 213 -14.93 9.69 -0.61
N HIS A 214 -15.92 10.11 0.18
CA HIS A 214 -17.34 9.94 -0.11
C HIS A 214 -18.01 11.19 -0.72
N GLY A 215 -17.24 12.24 -1.04
CA GLY A 215 -17.76 13.45 -1.69
C GLY A 215 -18.62 14.34 -0.79
N PHE A 216 -18.67 14.09 0.53
CA PHE A 216 -19.46 14.89 1.47
C PHE A 216 -18.93 16.31 1.66
N VAL A 217 -17.65 16.55 1.33
CA VAL A 217 -16.98 17.87 1.34
C VAL A 217 -17.00 18.57 -0.02
N SER A 218 -17.88 18.16 -0.95
CA SER A 218 -18.01 18.82 -2.27
C SER A 218 -18.40 20.31 -2.15
N LEU A 219 -18.95 20.74 -1.01
CA LEU A 219 -19.28 22.13 -0.72
C LEU A 219 -18.12 22.93 -0.10
N ASP A 220 -17.05 22.28 0.38
CA ASP A 220 -15.89 22.98 0.99
C ASP A 220 -15.15 23.86 -0.03
N GLY A 221 -15.23 23.48 -1.31
CA GLY A 221 -14.73 24.27 -2.42
C GLY A 221 -15.60 25.47 -2.79
N ILE A 222 -16.63 25.80 -2.01
CA ILE A 222 -17.59 26.87 -2.31
C ILE A 222 -17.58 27.91 -1.18
N ARG A 223 -17.35 29.18 -1.52
CA ARG A 223 -17.48 30.32 -0.61
C ARG A 223 -18.66 31.20 -1.01
N LEU A 224 -19.47 31.58 -0.02
CA LEU A 224 -20.50 32.61 -0.18
C LEU A 224 -19.86 33.98 -0.01
N ILE A 225 -20.19 34.92 -0.90
CA ILE A 225 -19.75 36.32 -0.80
C ILE A 225 -20.91 37.24 -0.40
N GLU A 226 -20.59 38.44 0.09
CA GLU A 226 -21.52 39.34 0.82
C GLU A 226 -22.80 39.74 0.05
N ASP A 227 -22.83 39.58 -1.28
CA ASP A 227 -23.96 39.89 -2.16
C ASP A 227 -24.83 38.67 -2.55
N GLY A 228 -24.58 37.50 -1.93
CA GLY A 228 -25.26 36.25 -2.29
C GLY A 228 -24.67 35.53 -3.51
N GLY A 229 -23.54 36.03 -4.04
CA GLY A 229 -22.76 35.33 -5.05
C GLY A 229 -22.05 34.09 -4.51
N VAL A 230 -21.59 33.25 -5.45
CA VAL A 230 -20.87 32.01 -5.16
C VAL A 230 -19.49 32.06 -5.81
N GLN A 231 -18.45 31.79 -5.02
CA GLN A 231 -17.07 31.64 -5.50
C GLN A 231 -16.61 30.20 -5.33
N PHE A 232 -16.13 29.59 -6.41
CA PHE A 232 -15.47 28.28 -6.35
C PHE A 232 -13.99 28.47 -6.00
N GLN A 233 -13.49 27.64 -5.08
CA GLN A 233 -12.08 27.53 -4.80
C GLN A 233 -11.34 26.89 -5.99
N PRO A 234 -10.06 27.24 -6.19
CA PRO A 234 -9.23 26.57 -7.18
C PRO A 234 -9.18 25.06 -6.94
N LEU A 235 -9.23 24.28 -8.02
CA LEU A 235 -9.04 22.83 -7.95
C LEU A 235 -7.64 22.43 -7.47
N ARG A 236 -6.68 23.35 -7.59
CA ARG A 236 -5.28 23.19 -7.17
C ARG A 236 -4.98 24.20 -6.07
N SER A 237 -4.67 23.70 -4.89
CA SER A 237 -4.24 24.52 -3.76
C SER A 237 -3.13 23.83 -2.98
N ILE A 238 -2.14 24.61 -2.58
CA ILE A 238 -1.03 24.16 -1.72
C ILE A 238 -1.52 23.98 -0.28
N ASP A 239 -2.60 24.68 0.09
CA ASP A 239 -3.20 24.61 1.42
C ASP A 239 -3.47 23.15 1.77
N THR A 240 -2.91 22.70 2.89
CA THR A 240 -3.12 21.37 3.51
C THR A 240 -2.41 20.16 2.88
N LEU A 241 -1.41 20.34 2.01
CA LEU A 241 -0.59 19.23 1.48
C LEU A 241 0.44 18.67 2.47
N GLN A 242 0.74 19.39 3.55
CA GLN A 242 1.69 18.95 4.58
C GLN A 242 1.28 17.61 5.21
N MET A 243 -0.02 17.41 5.42
CA MET A 243 -0.51 16.19 6.06
C MET A 243 -0.27 14.97 5.15
N PRO A 244 -0.74 14.95 3.88
CA PRO A 244 -0.41 13.84 2.97
C PRO A 244 1.09 13.53 2.87
N ILE A 245 1.94 14.56 2.77
CA ILE A 245 3.41 14.40 2.75
C ILE A 245 3.90 13.71 4.03
N TYR A 246 3.46 14.19 5.20
CA TYR A 246 3.83 13.63 6.49
C TYR A 246 3.44 12.15 6.63
N LEU A 247 2.18 11.80 6.36
CA LEU A 247 1.76 10.40 6.46
C LEU A 247 2.40 9.51 5.39
N GLY A 248 2.56 10.00 4.16
CA GLY A 248 3.27 9.25 3.11
C GLY A 248 4.69 8.89 3.55
N THR A 249 5.42 9.89 4.08
CA THR A 249 6.77 9.73 4.61
C THR A 249 6.83 8.76 5.79
N ARG A 250 5.89 8.88 6.75
CA ARG A 250 5.82 8.00 7.92
C ARG A 250 5.52 6.55 7.53
N LEU A 251 4.56 6.33 6.63
CA LEU A 251 4.17 4.99 6.17
C LEU A 251 5.31 4.31 5.41
N PHE A 252 5.95 5.05 4.50
CA PHE A 252 7.17 4.61 3.82
C PHE A 252 8.24 4.19 4.83
N SER A 253 8.55 5.07 5.79
CA SER A 253 9.66 4.85 6.73
C SER A 253 9.46 3.60 7.57
N MET A 254 8.23 3.38 8.04
CA MET A 254 7.87 2.17 8.77
C MET A 254 8.04 0.92 7.90
N CYS A 255 7.54 0.91 6.67
CA CYS A 255 7.66 -0.24 5.78
C CYS A 255 9.14 -0.53 5.44
N THR A 256 9.91 0.50 5.11
CA THR A 256 11.34 0.38 4.83
C THR A 256 12.10 -0.18 6.03
N ALA A 257 11.81 0.29 7.25
CA ALA A 257 12.41 -0.26 8.47
C ALA A 257 12.12 -1.76 8.66
N TYR A 258 10.88 -2.21 8.41
CA TYR A 258 10.55 -3.65 8.48
C TYR A 258 11.31 -4.46 7.42
N LEU A 259 11.42 -3.92 6.20
CA LEU A 259 12.13 -4.60 5.11
C LEU A 259 13.63 -4.72 5.41
N LEU A 260 14.27 -3.64 5.84
CA LEU A 260 15.69 -3.60 6.20
C LEU A 260 15.99 -4.54 7.37
N LYS A 261 15.18 -4.51 8.44
CA LYS A 261 15.32 -5.46 9.56
C LYS A 261 15.24 -6.92 9.13
N THR A 262 14.56 -7.20 8.02
CA THR A 262 14.39 -8.56 7.49
C THR A 262 15.54 -8.97 6.58
N TYR A 263 15.95 -8.11 5.64
CA TYR A 263 16.87 -8.50 4.55
C TYR A 263 18.22 -7.76 4.52
N LEU A 264 18.32 -6.56 5.10
CA LEU A 264 19.50 -5.68 5.01
C LEU A 264 19.74 -4.97 6.36
N LYS A 265 20.02 -5.74 7.41
CA LYS A 265 20.14 -5.20 8.78
C LYS A 265 21.30 -4.22 8.96
N ASP A 266 22.36 -4.41 8.19
CA ASP A 266 23.54 -3.56 8.12
C ASP A 266 23.23 -2.16 7.56
N GLN A 267 22.15 -2.01 6.78
CA GLN A 267 21.72 -0.72 6.23
C GLN A 267 20.81 0.08 7.17
N LEU A 268 20.53 -0.41 8.38
CA LEU A 268 19.65 0.29 9.33
C LEU A 268 20.22 1.60 9.86
N GLU A 269 21.55 1.70 10.01
CA GLU A 269 22.20 2.94 10.44
C GLU A 269 22.11 4.02 9.36
N ASP A 270 22.46 3.68 8.12
CA ASP A 270 22.27 4.54 6.94
C ASP A 270 20.81 5.02 6.83
N PHE A 271 19.84 4.12 7.09
CA PHE A 271 18.42 4.46 7.07
C PHE A 271 18.01 5.42 8.18
N ASN A 272 18.55 5.29 9.40
CA ASN A 272 18.22 6.22 10.49
C ASN A 272 18.70 7.65 10.16
N ILE A 273 19.90 7.78 9.60
CA ILE A 273 20.42 9.08 9.15
C ILE A 273 19.52 9.68 8.06
N PHE A 274 19.12 8.87 7.08
CA PHE A 274 18.18 9.29 6.05
C PHE A 274 16.82 9.68 6.63
N PHE A 275 16.31 8.92 7.59
CA PHE A 275 15.04 9.18 8.27
C PHE A 275 15.06 10.55 8.97
N ASP A 276 16.12 10.83 9.74
CA ASP A 276 16.28 12.12 10.42
C ASP A 276 16.29 13.29 9.42
N GLU A 277 16.92 13.11 8.25
CA GLU A 277 16.95 14.13 7.18
C GLU A 277 15.58 14.44 6.60
N ILE A 278 14.74 13.42 6.37
CA ILE A 278 13.41 13.60 5.75
C ILE A 278 12.37 14.05 6.78
N THR A 279 12.58 13.82 8.08
CA THR A 279 11.61 14.21 9.11
C THR A 279 11.85 15.56 9.76
N LYS A 280 13.04 16.16 9.62
CA LYS A 280 13.41 17.45 10.24
C LYS A 280 12.50 18.65 9.88
N TYR A 281 11.58 18.48 8.93
CA TYR A 281 10.66 19.52 8.48
C TYR A 281 9.22 19.33 9.01
N PHE A 282 9.01 18.37 9.91
CA PHE A 282 7.71 18.09 10.54
C PHE A 282 7.63 18.53 12.00
N ASP A 283 8.73 19.05 12.55
CA ASP A 283 8.78 19.74 13.85
C ASP A 283 8.32 21.21 13.72
#